data_AF-A0A3E3E0M1-F1
#
_entry.id   AF-A0A3E3E0M1-F1
#
_cell.length_a   1.000
_cell.length_b   1.000
_cell.length_c   1.000
_cell.angle_alpha   90.00
_cell.angle_beta   90.00
_cell.angle_gamma   90.00
#
_symmetry.space_group_name_H-M   'P 1'
#
loop_
_entity.id
_entity.type
_entity.pdbx_description
1 polymer ?
#
loop_
_entity_poly.entity_id
_entity_poly.type
_entity_poly.pdbx_seq_one_letter_code
_entity_poly.pdbx_strand_id
1 'polypeptide(L)'
;MKAINLESGKEYEVYLPDKYTNQVMTADYWTEIDGKTLLLVEINEPVQEGHEYHCYRIENKIYQGIWTNSHDELVQMYRETREQLRLF
;
A
#
# COMPACT_ATOMS: atom_id res chain seq x y z
N MET A 1 -13.29 -0.16 -3.38
CA MET A 1 -13.32 -1.36 -2.48
C MET A 1 -12.82 -0.87 -1.14
N LYS A 2 -13.21 -1.46 -0.01
CA LYS A 2 -12.85 -0.91 1.30
C LYS A 2 -11.93 -1.79 2.10
N ALA A 3 -10.89 -1.18 2.67
CA ALA A 3 -10.08 -1.73 3.74
C ALA A 3 -10.54 -1.21 5.09
N ILE A 4 -10.56 -2.09 6.09
CA ILE A 4 -10.93 -1.75 7.48
C ILE A 4 -9.70 -1.98 8.34
N ASN A 5 -9.17 -0.93 8.98
CA ASN A 5 -8.05 -1.08 9.92
C ASN A 5 -8.49 -1.91 11.15
N LEU A 6 -7.72 -2.92 11.52
CA LEU A 6 -8.12 -3.88 12.55
C LEU A 6 -8.12 -3.31 13.97
N GLU A 7 -7.27 -2.33 14.25
CA GLU A 7 -7.22 -1.66 15.56
C GLU A 7 -8.35 -0.62 15.71
N SER A 8 -8.45 0.30 14.76
CA SER A 8 -9.33 1.48 14.86
C SER A 8 -10.73 1.27 14.28
N GLY A 9 -10.93 0.24 13.46
CA GLY A 9 -12.16 0.00 12.71
C GLY A 9 -12.44 1.03 11.60
N LYS A 10 -11.53 1.97 11.33
CA LYS A 10 -11.69 2.97 10.27
C LYS A 10 -11.65 2.32 8.88
N GLU A 11 -12.51 2.84 8.00
CA GLU A 11 -12.61 2.40 6.60
C GLU A 11 -11.82 3.33 5.67
N TYR A 12 -11.15 2.74 4.67
CA TYR A 12 -10.41 3.44 3.64
C TYR A 12 -10.76 2.87 2.26
N GLU A 13 -10.92 3.74 1.26
CA GLU A 13 -11.06 3.29 -0.13
C GLU A 13 -9.72 2.79 -0.64
N VAL A 14 -9.71 1.59 -1.20
CA VAL A 14 -8.52 0.96 -1.78
C VAL A 14 -8.66 0.77 -3.29
N TYR A 15 -7.51 0.80 -3.94
CA TYR A 15 -7.33 0.74 -5.39
C TYR A 15 -6.38 -0.40 -5.75
N LEU A 16 -6.49 -0.88 -6.99
CA LEU A 16 -5.53 -1.82 -7.53
C LEU A 16 -4.16 -1.14 -7.72
N PRO A 17 -3.06 -1.88 -7.55
CA PRO A 17 -1.71 -1.37 -7.77
C PRO A 17 -1.55 -0.85 -9.20
N ASP A 18 -0.86 0.27 -9.33
CA ASP A 18 -0.45 0.81 -10.62
C ASP A 18 1.07 0.67 -10.83
N LYS A 19 1.57 1.19 -11.94
CA LYS A 19 3.00 1.11 -12.27
C LYS A 19 3.89 1.88 -11.27
N TYR A 20 3.35 2.84 -10.53
CA TYR A 20 4.09 3.65 -9.57
C TYR A 20 4.18 2.94 -8.22
N THR A 21 3.09 2.32 -7.76
CA THR A 21 3.10 1.51 -6.54
C THR A 21 3.89 0.21 -6.75
N ASN A 22 3.75 -0.41 -7.92
CA ASN A 22 4.47 -1.65 -8.26
C ASN A 22 5.99 -1.50 -8.37
N GLN A 23 6.50 -0.27 -8.56
CA GLN A 23 7.94 -0.03 -8.56
C GLN A 23 8.55 -0.19 -7.16
N VAL A 24 7.75 0.02 -6.10
CA VAL A 24 8.19 -0.10 -4.70
C VAL A 24 8.19 -1.57 -4.32
N MET A 25 7.05 -2.23 -4.50
CA MET A 25 6.89 -3.67 -4.31
C MET A 25 5.59 -4.17 -4.96
N THR A 26 5.47 -5.49 -5.10
CA THR A 26 4.20 -6.12 -5.48
C THR A 26 3.26 -6.10 -4.28
N ALA A 27 2.20 -5.29 -4.39
CA ALA A 27 1.10 -5.22 -3.43
C ALA A 27 -0.17 -5.74 -4.08
N ASP A 28 -1.19 -6.07 -3.28
CA ASP A 28 -2.51 -6.46 -3.76
C ASP A 28 -3.43 -5.25 -3.94
N TYR A 29 -3.27 -4.27 -3.06
CA TYR A 29 -4.02 -3.01 -3.07
C TYR A 29 -3.15 -1.86 -2.56
N TRP A 30 -3.64 -0.63 -2.77
CA TRP A 30 -3.09 0.55 -2.11
C TRP A 30 -4.19 1.55 -1.75
N THR A 31 -3.90 2.42 -0.80
CA THR A 31 -4.72 3.59 -0.43
C THR A 31 -3.82 4.77 -0.09
N GLU A 32 -4.38 5.98 -0.10
CA GLU A 32 -3.73 7.16 0.43
C GLU A 32 -4.36 7.55 1.77
N ILE A 33 -3.52 7.79 2.77
CA ILE A 33 -3.92 8.20 4.12
C ILE A 33 -2.93 9.27 4.58
N ASP A 34 -3.45 10.41 5.01
CA ASP A 34 -2.64 11.55 5.49
C ASP A 34 -1.50 11.95 4.54
N GLY A 35 -1.75 11.90 3.23
CA GLY A 35 -0.79 12.25 2.19
C GLY A 35 0.33 11.22 1.98
N LYS A 36 0.20 10.01 2.55
CA LYS A 36 1.12 8.90 2.36
C LYS A 36 0.43 7.73 1.68
N THR A 37 1.18 7.04 0.82
CA THR A 37 0.71 5.82 0.19
C THR A 37 0.91 4.67 1.17
N LEU A 38 -0.16 3.91 1.39
CA LEU A 38 -0.15 2.65 2.11
C LEU A 38 -0.34 1.51 1.10
N LEU A 39 0.66 0.64 0.99
CA LEU A 39 0.60 -0.58 0.21
C LEU A 39 0.06 -1.72 1.09
N LEU A 40 -0.84 -2.53 0.55
CA LEU A 40 -1.50 -3.62 1.26
C LEU A 40 -1.11 -4.95 0.62
N VAL A 41 -0.50 -5.82 1.41
CA VAL A 41 -0.04 -7.16 1.00
C VAL A 41 -0.80 -8.20 1.79
N GLU A 42 -1.44 -9.15 1.10
CA GLU A 42 -2.18 -10.24 1.73
C GLU A 42 -1.24 -11.07 2.61
N ILE A 43 -1.67 -11.30 3.85
CA ILE A 43 -0.97 -12.22 4.76
C ILE A 43 -1.84 -13.43 5.04
N ASN A 44 -1.19 -14.60 5.06
CA ASN A 44 -1.82 -15.86 5.44
C ASN A 44 -1.52 -16.25 6.88
N GLU A 45 -0.70 -15.45 7.58
CA GLU A 45 -0.32 -15.67 8.96
C GLU A 45 -1.33 -15.00 9.91
N PRO A 46 -1.54 -15.56 11.12
CA PRO A 46 -2.33 -14.89 12.14
C PRO A 46 -1.74 -13.52 12.48
N VAL A 47 -2.62 -12.53 12.70
CA VAL A 47 -2.19 -11.23 13.22
C VAL A 47 -1.63 -11.43 14.62
N GLN A 48 -0.38 -11.02 14.82
CA GLN A 48 0.28 -11.08 16.13
C GLN A 48 -0.29 -9.99 17.05
N GLU A 49 -0.41 -10.30 18.33
CA GLU A 49 -0.88 -9.34 19.33
C GLU A 49 0.00 -8.08 19.32
N GLY A 50 -0.64 -6.92 19.23
CA GLY A 50 0.04 -5.63 19.13
C GLY A 50 0.42 -5.24 17.72
N HIS A 51 0.17 -6.03 16.67
CA HIS A 51 0.41 -5.67 15.27
C HIS A 51 -0.88 -5.28 14.50
N GLU A 52 -2.02 -5.23 15.18
CA GLU A 52 -3.34 -4.95 14.59
C GLU A 52 -3.39 -3.56 13.95
N TYR A 53 -2.65 -2.61 14.50
CA TYR A 53 -2.58 -1.22 14.02
C TYR A 53 -2.04 -1.09 12.59
N HIS A 54 -1.23 -2.07 12.15
CA HIS A 54 -0.70 -2.18 10.79
C HIS A 54 -1.49 -3.12 9.88
N CYS A 55 -2.56 -3.74 10.39
CA CYS A 55 -3.31 -4.74 9.63
C CYS A 55 -4.68 -4.21 9.19
N TYR A 56 -5.10 -4.66 8.02
CA TYR A 56 -6.33 -4.23 7.39
C TYR A 56 -7.12 -5.44 6.89
N ARG A 57 -8.44 -5.41 7.07
CA ARG A 57 -9.34 -6.40 6.48
C ARG A 57 -9.96 -5.83 5.22
N ILE A 58 -9.85 -6.58 4.12
CA ILE A 58 -10.62 -6.35 2.90
C ILE A 58 -11.41 -7.63 2.67
N GLU A 59 -12.74 -7.52 2.64
CA GLU A 59 -13.64 -8.67 2.60
C GLU A 59 -13.32 -9.68 3.73
N ASN A 60 -12.91 -10.91 3.40
CA ASN A 60 -12.56 -11.97 4.36
C ASN A 60 -11.06 -12.22 4.47
N LYS A 61 -10.23 -11.33 3.93
CA LYS A 61 -8.77 -11.47 3.88
C LYS A 61 -8.10 -10.37 4.70
N ILE A 62 -6.92 -10.70 5.23
CA ILE A 62 -6.12 -9.79 6.05
C ILE A 62 -4.89 -9.35 5.26
N TYR A 63 -4.58 -8.07 5.35
CA TYR A 63 -3.50 -7.41 4.66
C TYR A 63 -2.60 -6.70 5.65
N GLN A 64 -1.29 -6.83 5.48
CA GLN A 64 -0.31 -6.00 6.17
C GLN A 64 -0.09 -4.70 5.41
N GLY A 65 -0.14 -3.59 6.13
CA GLY A 65 0.11 -2.26 5.61
C GLY A 65 1.59 -1.89 5.63
N ILE A 66 2.11 -1.47 4.48
CA ILE A 66 3.49 -1.00 4.30
C ILE A 66 3.43 0.45 3.82
N TRP A 67 3.91 1.36 4.66
CA TRP A 67 3.94 2.79 4.36
C TRP A 67 5.07 3.12 3.41
N THR A 68 4.80 4.03 2.47
CA THR A 68 5.80 4.59 1.58
C THR A 68 5.56 6.09 1.38
N ASN A 69 6.27 6.68 0.43
CA ASN A 69 6.13 8.07 0.00
C ASN A 69 4.70 8.42 -0.45
N SER A 70 4.44 9.72 -0.63
CA SER A 70 3.18 10.14 -1.24
C SER A 70 3.07 9.59 -2.67
N HIS A 71 1.86 9.46 -3.19
CA HIS A 71 1.68 8.93 -4.54
C HIS A 71 2.38 9.83 -5.59
N ASP A 72 2.31 11.15 -5.41
CA ASP A 72 3.01 12.12 -6.27
C ASP A 72 4.53 11.93 -6.26
N GLU A 73 5.12 11.67 -5.09
CA GLU A 73 6.56 11.36 -4.96
C GLU A 73 6.90 10.06 -5.70
N LEU A 74 6.05 9.03 -5.61
CA LEU A 74 6.23 7.77 -6.36
C LEU A 74 6.17 8.00 -7.88
N VAL A 75 5.26 8.86 -8.35
CA VAL A 75 5.16 9.24 -9.77
C VAL A 75 6.44 9.95 -10.22
N GLN A 76 6.98 10.84 -9.40
CA GLN A 76 8.23 11.55 -9.70
C GLN A 76 9.41 10.57 -9.79
N MET A 77 9.61 9.72 -8.78
CA MET A 77 10.67 8.71 -8.75
C MET A 77 10.63 7.78 -9.97
N TYR A 78 9.43 7.42 -10.42
CA TYR A 78 9.25 6.60 -11.62
C TYR A 78 9.77 7.27 -12.88
N ARG A 79 9.49 8.57 -13.03
CA ARG A 79 9.92 9.39 -14.18
C ARG A 79 11.44 9.49 -14.18
N GLU A 80 12.04 9.83 -13.04
CA GLU A 80 13.49 9.93 -12.89
C GLU A 80 14.20 8.60 -13.21
N THR A 81 13.66 7.49 -12.71
CA THR A 81 14.20 6.14 -13.00
C THR A 81 14.12 5.81 -14.49
N ARG A 82 12.99 6.11 -15.14
CA ARG A 82 12.80 5.91 -16.58
C ARG A 82 13.72 6.80 -17.42
N GLU A 83 14.00 8.02 -16.97
CA GLU A 83 14.95 8.92 -17.64
C GLU A 83 16.38 8.40 -17.53
N GLN A 84 16.80 7.93 -16.36
CA GLN A 84 18.12 7.32 -16.18
C GLN A 84 18.30 6.10 -17.10
N LEU A 85 17.31 5.22 -17.19
CA LEU A 85 17.36 4.05 -18.07
C LEU A 85 17.41 4.39 -19.57
N ARG A 86 16.99 5.59 -20.00
CA ARG A 86 17.09 6.04 -21.40
C ARG A 86 18.49 6.53 -21.77
N LEU A 87 19.33 6.83 -20.78
CA LEU A 87 20.69 7.33 -20.97
C LEU A 87 21.73 6.20 -21.10
N PHE A 88 21.31 4.95 -20.97
CA PHE A 88 22.11 3.73 -21.16
C PHE A 88 21.61 2.95 -22.38
#